data_AF-A0A7S2VW63-F1
#
_entry.id   AF-A0A7S2VW63-F1
#
_cell.length_a   1.000
_cell.length_b   1.000
_cell.length_c   1.000
_cell.angle_alpha   90.00
_cell.angle_beta   90.00
_cell.angle_gamma   90.00
#
_symmetry.space_group_name_H-M   'P 1'
#
loop_
_entity.id
_entity.type
_entity.pdbx_description
1 polymer ?
#
loop_
_entity_poly.entity_id
_entity_poly.type
_entity_poly.pdbx_seq_one_letter_code
_entity_poly.pdbx_strand_id
1 'polypeptide(L)'
;FLGNIITRAGVHLPGNIDYAGDSFDSFPNGWAAISGPDAIPGAGLAQIVAFIGALELGVMKDVTGEAEFVGDFRNGALDFGWDSFDEETKLSKRAIELNNGRAAMMGILGLMVHEQLGGELPIVGPM
;
A
#
# COMPACT_ATOMS: atom_id res chain seq x y z
N PHE A 1 -1.86 4.31 -2.82
CA PHE A 1 -2.12 5.75 -2.64
C PHE A 1 -1.19 6.37 -1.60
N LEU A 2 -1.32 6.05 -0.30
CA LEU A 2 -0.50 6.66 0.75
C LEU A 2 1.02 6.56 0.49
N GLY A 3 1.53 5.37 0.15
CA GLY A 3 2.96 5.20 -0.15
C GLY A 3 3.48 6.11 -1.27
N ASN A 4 2.66 6.36 -2.30
CA ASN A 4 3.04 7.25 -3.41
C ASN A 4 3.12 8.72 -2.97
N ILE A 5 2.29 9.16 -2.02
CA ILE A 5 2.34 10.52 -1.47
C ILE A 5 3.57 10.72 -0.59
N ILE A 6 3.87 9.75 0.29
CA ILE A 6 4.97 9.88 1.26
C ILE A 6 6.33 9.98 0.56
N THR A 7 6.58 9.15 -0.46
CA THR A 7 7.84 9.20 -1.20
C THR A 7 7.95 10.47 -2.06
N ARG A 8 6.83 10.93 -2.65
CA ARG A 8 6.79 12.23 -3.36
C ARG A 8 6.95 13.43 -2.43
N ALA A 9 6.56 13.31 -1.17
CA ALA A 9 6.84 14.31 -0.13
C ALA A 9 8.31 14.33 0.33
N GLY A 10 9.16 13.45 -0.22
CA GLY A 10 10.59 13.38 0.08
C GLY A 10 10.93 12.59 1.34
N VAL A 11 9.96 11.90 1.94
CA VAL A 11 10.19 11.12 3.16
C VAL A 11 10.64 9.71 2.79
N HIS A 12 11.93 9.45 3.00
CA HIS A 12 12.58 8.18 2.69
C HIS A 12 13.18 7.54 3.95
N LEU A 13 13.39 6.23 3.90
CA LEU A 13 14.14 5.53 4.94
C LEU A 13 15.62 5.96 4.87
N PRO A 14 16.31 6.10 6.02
CA PRO A 14 17.74 6.38 5.99
C PRO A 14 18.54 5.15 5.55
N GLY A 15 19.70 5.38 4.92
CA GLY A 15 20.66 4.35 4.56
C GLY A 15 20.44 3.73 3.18
N ASN A 16 21.07 2.58 2.96
CA ASN A 16 21.12 1.92 1.67
C ASN A 16 20.11 0.77 1.59
N ILE A 17 19.45 0.62 0.44
CA ILE A 17 18.51 -0.47 0.18
C ILE A 17 19.24 -1.79 -0.13
N ASP A 18 20.47 -1.69 -0.61
CA ASP A 18 21.27 -2.83 -1.04
C ASP A 18 22.73 -2.76 -0.58
N TYR A 19 23.50 -3.79 -0.96
CA TYR A 19 24.92 -3.89 -0.67
C TYR A 19 25.82 -3.15 -1.68
N ALA A 20 25.26 -2.69 -2.80
CA ALA A 20 26.00 -1.88 -3.79
C ALA A 20 26.18 -0.44 -3.30
N GLY A 21 25.30 0.00 -2.40
CA GLY A 21 25.40 1.29 -1.74
C GLY A 21 24.32 2.28 -2.19
N ASP A 22 23.30 1.81 -2.90
CA ASP A 22 22.22 2.65 -3.40
C ASP A 22 21.28 3.05 -2.24
N SER A 23 21.05 4.34 -2.05
CA SER A 23 20.22 4.88 -0.96
C SER A 23 18.73 4.83 -1.29
N PHE A 24 17.85 4.82 -0.29
CA PHE A 24 16.40 4.80 -0.55
C PHE A 24 15.88 6.02 -1.31
N ASP A 25 16.56 7.17 -1.21
CA ASP A 25 16.22 8.41 -1.90
C ASP A 25 16.87 8.54 -3.28
N SER A 26 17.74 7.61 -3.70
CA SER A 26 18.34 7.63 -5.04
C SER A 26 17.41 7.06 -6.12
N PHE A 27 16.35 6.35 -5.72
CA PHE A 27 15.37 5.78 -6.65
C PHE A 27 14.26 6.78 -6.98
N PRO A 28 13.77 6.80 -8.24
CA PRO A 28 12.72 7.72 -8.65
C PRO A 28 11.38 7.37 -7.99
N ASN A 29 10.44 8.30 -8.06
CA ASN A 29 9.07 8.09 -7.59
C ASN A 29 8.21 7.38 -8.65
N GLY A 30 7.08 6.81 -8.20
CA GLY A 30 6.03 6.32 -9.10
C GLY A 30 6.41 5.08 -9.91
N TRP A 31 5.93 5.01 -11.14
CA TRP A 31 6.17 3.93 -12.10
C TRP A 31 7.64 3.79 -12.46
N ALA A 32 8.39 4.89 -12.52
CA ALA A 32 9.83 4.86 -12.79
C ALA A 32 10.62 4.05 -11.74
N ALA A 33 10.11 3.96 -10.50
CA ALA A 33 10.71 3.14 -9.45
C ALA A 33 10.63 1.63 -9.74
N ILE A 34 9.62 1.22 -10.53
CA ILE A 34 9.32 -0.18 -10.87
C ILE A 34 9.92 -0.54 -12.23
N SER A 35 9.77 0.35 -13.21
CA SER A 35 10.15 0.10 -14.60
C SER A 35 10.65 1.38 -15.28
N GLY A 36 11.80 1.86 -14.82
CA GLY A 36 12.54 3.00 -15.34
C GLY A 36 14.04 2.71 -15.45
N PRO A 37 14.84 3.67 -15.97
CA PRO A 37 16.29 3.52 -16.12
C PRO A 37 17.00 3.29 -14.78
N ASP A 38 16.53 3.95 -13.72
CA ASP A 38 17.07 3.91 -12.35
C ASP A 38 16.12 3.18 -11.39
N ALA A 39 15.44 2.13 -11.88
CA ALA A 39 14.47 1.38 -11.08
C ALA A 39 15.11 0.47 -10.05
N ILE A 40 14.29 0.06 -9.06
CA ILE A 40 14.69 -0.93 -8.05
C ILE A 40 15.13 -2.23 -8.75
N PRO A 41 16.25 -2.86 -8.32
CA PRO A 41 16.72 -4.10 -8.92
C PRO A 41 15.64 -5.18 -8.98
N GLY A 42 15.54 -5.88 -10.10
CA GLY A 42 14.49 -6.88 -10.34
C GLY A 42 14.44 -8.01 -9.31
N ALA A 43 15.58 -8.37 -8.71
CA ALA A 43 15.63 -9.33 -7.61
C ALA A 43 14.94 -8.81 -6.34
N GLY A 44 15.09 -7.52 -6.02
CA GLY A 44 14.39 -6.88 -4.89
C GLY A 44 12.89 -6.83 -5.13
N LEU A 45 12.45 -6.47 -6.34
CA LEU A 45 11.04 -6.53 -6.73
C LEU A 45 10.47 -7.95 -6.62
N ALA A 46 11.23 -8.97 -7.06
CA ALA A 46 10.81 -10.36 -6.94
C ALA A 46 10.64 -10.80 -5.48
N GLN A 47 11.49 -10.34 -4.55
CA GLN A 47 11.34 -10.60 -3.12
C GLN A 47 10.04 -9.99 -2.57
N ILE A 48 9.73 -8.74 -2.95
CA ILE A 48 8.48 -8.07 -2.55
C ILE A 48 7.27 -8.85 -3.05
N VAL A 49 7.25 -9.23 -4.33
CA VAL A 49 6.14 -9.99 -4.92
C VAL A 49 6.00 -11.37 -4.27
N ALA A 50 7.11 -12.08 -4.04
CA ALA A 50 7.09 -13.38 -3.38
C ALA A 50 6.59 -13.28 -1.94
N PHE A 51 7.00 -12.24 -1.20
CA PHE A 51 6.54 -11.99 0.16
C PHE A 51 5.04 -11.68 0.21
N ILE A 52 4.55 -10.79 -0.66
CA ILE A 52 3.11 -10.48 -0.76
C ILE A 52 2.32 -11.74 -1.13
N GLY A 53 2.79 -12.52 -2.10
CA GLY A 53 2.16 -13.78 -2.48
C GLY A 53 2.11 -14.80 -1.32
N ALA A 54 3.18 -14.90 -0.53
CA ALA A 54 3.18 -15.75 0.65
C ALA A 54 2.17 -15.27 1.71
N LEU A 55 2.04 -13.95 1.92
CA LEU A 55 1.04 -13.38 2.82
C LEU A 55 -0.39 -13.69 2.35
N GLU A 56 -0.70 -13.53 1.07
CA GLU A 56 -2.02 -13.85 0.50
C GLU A 56 -2.36 -15.34 0.63
N LEU A 57 -1.37 -16.23 0.48
CA LEU A 57 -1.59 -17.67 0.59
C LEU A 57 -1.66 -18.18 2.03
N GLY A 58 -1.00 -17.52 2.98
CA GLY A 58 -0.86 -18.02 4.35
C GLY A 58 -1.65 -17.27 5.41
N VAL A 59 -1.74 -15.94 5.32
CA VAL A 59 -2.14 -15.06 6.44
C VAL A 59 -3.36 -14.20 6.10
N MET A 60 -3.44 -13.67 4.87
CA MET A 60 -4.49 -12.72 4.45
C MET A 60 -5.74 -13.49 3.96
N LYS A 61 -6.20 -14.40 4.80
CA LYS A 61 -7.43 -15.18 4.61
C LYS A 61 -8.01 -15.53 5.98
N ASP A 62 -9.28 -15.89 5.99
CA ASP A 62 -9.86 -16.56 7.14
C ASP A 62 -9.35 -18.01 7.17
N VAL A 63 -8.38 -18.26 8.04
CA VAL A 63 -7.77 -19.58 8.28
C VAL A 63 -8.62 -20.39 9.26
N THR A 64 -9.37 -19.71 10.14
CA THR A 64 -10.12 -20.32 11.24
C THR A 64 -11.58 -20.64 10.91
N GLY A 65 -12.16 -19.98 9.91
CA GLY A 65 -13.59 -20.06 9.61
C GLY A 65 -14.46 -19.21 10.54
N GLU A 66 -13.86 -18.33 11.33
CA GLU A 66 -14.51 -17.54 12.40
C GLU A 66 -14.73 -16.08 11.98
N ALA A 67 -14.49 -15.72 10.71
CA ALA A 67 -14.69 -14.36 10.23
C ALA A 67 -16.16 -13.92 10.33
N GLU A 68 -16.42 -12.79 10.97
CA GLU A 68 -17.77 -12.20 11.06
C GLU A 68 -18.26 -11.67 9.70
N PHE A 69 -17.33 -11.27 8.82
CA PHE A 69 -17.60 -10.74 7.49
C PHE A 69 -16.39 -10.88 6.57
N VAL A 70 -16.60 -10.77 5.25
CA VAL A 70 -15.51 -10.78 4.27
C VAL A 70 -14.59 -9.57 4.49
N GLY A 71 -13.30 -9.84 4.69
CA GLY A 71 -12.28 -8.83 5.04
C GLY A 71 -11.87 -8.88 6.51
N ASP A 72 -12.52 -9.70 7.34
CA ASP A 72 -12.08 -9.96 8.71
C ASP A 72 -10.97 -11.02 8.75
N PHE A 73 -9.73 -10.56 8.99
CA PHE A 73 -8.55 -11.42 9.13
C PHE A 73 -8.05 -11.55 10.58
N ARG A 74 -8.90 -11.23 11.57
CA ARG A 74 -8.57 -11.39 12.99
C ARG A 74 -8.44 -12.86 13.40
N ASN A 75 -9.04 -13.77 12.64
CA ASN A 75 -8.92 -15.22 12.80
C ASN A 75 -9.21 -15.70 14.25
N GLY A 76 -10.18 -15.06 14.93
CA GLY A 76 -10.56 -15.38 16.32
C GLY A 76 -9.47 -15.19 17.39
N ALA A 77 -8.23 -14.88 17.00
CA ALA A 77 -7.07 -14.85 17.87
C ALA A 77 -6.70 -13.43 18.34
N LEU A 78 -7.20 -12.39 17.64
CA LEU A 78 -6.83 -11.00 17.86
C LEU A 78 -8.08 -10.13 18.00
N ASP A 79 -8.49 -9.85 19.24
CA ASP A 79 -9.44 -8.78 19.53
C ASP A 79 -8.68 -7.48 19.86
N PHE A 80 -8.61 -6.56 18.90
CA PHE A 80 -8.05 -5.22 19.09
C PHE A 80 -9.10 -4.23 19.65
N GLY A 81 -10.04 -4.72 20.46
CA GLY A 81 -11.16 -3.97 21.00
C GLY A 81 -12.36 -3.87 20.06
N TRP A 82 -12.45 -4.74 19.05
CA TRP A 82 -13.61 -4.82 18.16
C TRP A 82 -14.88 -5.18 18.91
N ASP A 83 -14.78 -6.09 19.86
CA ASP A 83 -15.92 -6.58 20.65
C ASP A 83 -16.45 -5.53 21.63
N SER A 84 -15.65 -4.48 21.89
CA SER A 84 -16.06 -3.36 22.73
C SER A 84 -16.96 -2.34 22.03
N PHE A 85 -17.06 -2.39 20.69
CA PHE A 85 -17.90 -1.47 19.92
C PHE A 85 -19.35 -1.93 19.84
N ASP A 86 -20.28 -0.98 19.84
CA ASP A 86 -21.66 -1.24 19.46
C ASP A 86 -21.81 -1.48 17.95
N GLU A 87 -22.94 -2.08 17.56
CA GLU A 87 -23.21 -2.45 16.16
C GLU A 87 -23.27 -1.24 15.22
N GLU A 88 -23.74 -0.09 15.71
CA GLU A 88 -23.77 1.15 14.92
C GLU A 88 -22.35 1.65 14.61
N THR A 89 -21.46 1.62 15.59
CA THR A 89 -20.06 2.00 15.44
C THR A 89 -19.35 1.02 14.51
N LYS A 90 -19.55 -0.29 14.67
CA LYS A 90 -18.98 -1.30 13.76
C LYS A 90 -19.42 -1.05 12.32
N LEU A 91 -20.71 -0.80 12.09
CA LEU A 91 -21.23 -0.50 10.75
C LEU A 91 -20.62 0.80 10.18
N SER A 92 -20.54 1.85 10.99
CA SER A 92 -19.96 3.14 10.62
C SER A 92 -18.48 3.01 10.24
N LYS A 93 -17.66 2.32 11.05
CA LYS A 93 -16.23 2.14 10.79
C LYS A 93 -15.97 1.34 9.51
N ARG A 94 -16.74 0.27 9.27
CA ARG A 94 -16.66 -0.52 8.03
C ARG A 94 -17.08 0.29 6.80
N ALA A 95 -18.11 1.13 6.93
CA ALA A 95 -18.52 2.03 5.85
C ALA A 95 -17.44 3.08 5.54
N ILE A 96 -16.77 3.62 6.56
CA ILE A 96 -15.65 4.55 6.40
C ILE A 96 -14.48 3.87 5.68
N GLU A 97 -14.09 2.66 6.11
CA GLU A 97 -13.05 1.85 5.47
C GLU A 97 -13.37 1.64 3.97
N LEU A 98 -14.58 1.18 3.66
CA LEU A 98 -15.00 0.92 2.29
C LEU A 98 -15.00 2.19 1.42
N ASN A 99 -15.50 3.30 1.94
CA ASN A 99 -15.56 4.56 1.19
C ASN A 99 -14.18 5.19 1.00
N ASN A 100 -13.28 5.08 1.99
CA ASN A 100 -11.88 5.48 1.82
C ASN A 100 -11.17 4.60 0.79
N GLY A 101 -11.43 3.28 0.78
CA GLY A 101 -10.95 2.37 -0.26
C GLY A 101 -11.42 2.77 -1.66
N ARG A 102 -12.71 3.11 -1.81
CA ARG A 102 -13.29 3.61 -3.07
C ARG A 102 -12.63 4.91 -3.55
N ALA A 103 -12.44 5.86 -2.65
CA ALA A 103 -11.75 7.11 -2.96
C ALA A 103 -10.28 6.86 -3.35
N ALA A 104 -9.59 5.98 -2.61
CA ALA A 104 -8.20 5.63 -2.87
C ALA A 104 -7.98 4.90 -4.21
N MET A 105 -8.95 4.08 -4.65
CA MET A 105 -8.93 3.45 -5.98
C MET A 105 -8.96 4.51 -7.11
N MET A 106 -9.85 5.50 -6.99
CA MET A 106 -9.88 6.61 -7.94
C MET A 106 -8.63 7.49 -7.84
N GLY A 107 -8.12 7.69 -6.62
CA GLY A 107 -6.89 8.45 -6.37
C GLY A 107 -5.67 7.81 -7.03
N ILE A 108 -5.44 6.50 -6.85
CA ILE A 108 -4.28 5.83 -7.45
C ILE A 108 -4.40 5.73 -8.97
N LEU A 109 -5.62 5.51 -9.50
CA LEU A 109 -5.84 5.53 -10.95
C LEU A 109 -5.50 6.91 -11.54
N GLY A 110 -5.97 7.98 -10.89
CA GLY A 110 -5.62 9.35 -11.27
C GLY A 110 -4.11 9.56 -11.27
N LEU A 111 -3.42 9.18 -10.19
CA LEU A 111 -1.95 9.29 -10.11
C LEU A 111 -1.26 8.56 -11.26
N MET A 112 -1.63 7.31 -11.55
CA MET A 112 -1.01 6.53 -12.64
C MET A 112 -1.23 7.18 -14.01
N VAL A 113 -2.44 7.66 -14.31
CA VAL A 113 -2.75 8.28 -15.60
C VAL A 113 -2.04 9.62 -15.76
N HIS A 114 -2.04 10.46 -14.71
CA HIS A 114 -1.35 11.75 -14.75
C HIS A 114 0.18 11.59 -14.84
N GLU A 115 0.73 10.48 -14.32
CA GLU A 115 2.14 10.14 -14.48
C GLU A 115 2.50 9.90 -15.95
N GLN A 116 1.71 9.11 -16.66
CA GLN A 116 1.96 8.81 -18.06
C GLN A 116 1.74 10.01 -18.98
N LEU A 117 0.90 10.96 -18.58
CA LEU A 117 0.62 12.18 -19.35
C LEU A 117 1.64 13.30 -19.09
N GLY A 118 2.54 13.16 -18.10
CA GLY A 118 3.57 14.15 -17.78
C GLY A 118 3.03 15.46 -17.20
N GLY A 119 2.02 15.38 -16.34
CA GLY A 119 1.38 16.55 -15.72
C GLY A 119 1.94 16.93 -14.34
N GLU A 120 1.55 18.10 -13.83
CA GLU A 120 1.78 18.51 -12.44
C GLU A 120 0.48 18.44 -11.65
N LEU A 121 0.50 17.74 -10.52
CA LEU A 121 -0.67 17.62 -9.64
C LEU A 121 -0.43 18.41 -8.34
N PRO A 122 -1.40 19.24 -7.87
CA PRO A 122 -1.19 20.16 -6.74
C PRO A 122 -0.71 19.53 -5.43
N ILE A 123 -0.97 18.24 -5.21
CA ILE A 123 -0.63 17.53 -3.96
C ILE A 123 0.65 16.68 -4.10
N VAL A 124 1.04 16.34 -5.33
CA VAL A 124 2.05 15.31 -5.64
C VAL A 124 3.18 15.83 -6.52
N GLY A 125 3.10 17.09 -6.96
CA GLY A 125 4.13 17.78 -7.71
C GLY A 125 4.20 17.36 -9.18
N PRO A 126 5.28 17.72 -9.88
CA PRO A 126 5.53 17.28 -11.24
C PRO A 126 5.69 15.75 -11.29
N MET A 127 5.07 15.13 -12.30
CA MET A 127 5.10 13.68 -12.52
C MET A 127 6.15 13.29 -13.54
#